data_AF-A0A812B3G2-F1
#
_entry.id   AF-A0A812B3G2-F1
#
_cell.length_a   1.000
_cell.length_b   1.000
_cell.length_c   1.000
_cell.angle_alpha   90.00
_cell.angle_beta   90.00
_cell.angle_gamma   90.00
#
_symmetry.space_group_name_H-M   'P 1'
#
loop_
_entity.id
_entity.type
_entity.pdbx_description
1 polymer ?
#
loop_
_entity_poly.entity_id
_entity_poly.type
_entity_poly.pdbx_seq_one_letter_code
_entity_poly.pdbx_strand_id
1 'polypeptide(L)'
;MGTVTKMPQIYSVFKAKKTKSISLKSLIVEGFGHSVMLTYHFALHYPFSSYSEYTFLVPQDLILITLLLFYDDLFSLKVSSYYLLYLGFFYLLAFNKLPFVLLKMTMMLSTPISVISKLLQIHALFITKDAGQLNLATWCLLGTSSLARLFTTLVLTGDFVVLINFGCSVILNFLIAAMIIYYRKAAKKKV
;
A
#
# COMPACT_ATOMS: atom_id res chain seq x y z
N MET A 1 9.54 8.68 5.15
CA MET A 1 9.51 8.47 6.62
C MET A 1 8.48 7.37 6.92
N GLY A 2 8.78 6.13 6.54
CA GLY A 2 7.93 4.96 6.83
C GLY A 2 8.72 3.70 7.16
N THR A 3 10.01 3.82 7.45
CA THR A 3 10.95 2.69 7.54
C THR A 3 10.77 1.78 8.77
N VAL A 4 9.85 2.07 9.70
CA VAL A 4 9.71 1.35 10.99
C VAL A 4 8.25 1.02 11.35
N THR A 5 7.31 1.01 10.40
CA THR A 5 5.89 0.76 10.72
C THR A 5 5.49 -0.72 10.74
N LYS A 6 6.22 -1.60 10.03
CA LYS A 6 5.85 -3.04 9.94
C LYS A 6 6.53 -3.95 10.97
N MET A 7 7.62 -3.50 11.61
CA MET A 7 8.29 -4.27 12.66
C MET A 7 7.38 -4.64 13.86
N PRO A 8 6.49 -3.76 14.36
CA PRO A 8 5.53 -4.14 15.40
C PRO A 8 4.52 -5.20 14.92
N GLN A 9 4.13 -5.15 13.64
CA GLN A 9 3.24 -6.14 13.03
C GLN A 9 3.92 -7.51 12.94
N ILE A 10 5.18 -7.57 12.49
CA ILE A 10 6.00 -8.80 12.47
C ILE A 10 6.12 -9.40 13.87
N TYR A 11 6.45 -8.58 14.87
CA TYR A 11 6.59 -9.02 16.26
C TYR A 11 5.25 -9.54 16.83
N SER A 12 4.13 -8.89 16.49
CA SER A 12 2.81 -9.31 16.94
C SER A 12 2.38 -10.68 16.37
N VAL A 13 2.67 -10.94 15.09
CA VAL A 13 2.39 -12.23 14.44
C VAL A 13 3.25 -13.33 15.04
N PHE A 14 4.56 -13.05 15.23
CA PHE A 14 5.50 -14.00 15.81
C PHE A 14 5.11 -14.39 17.26
N LYS A 15 4.62 -13.43 18.04
CA LYS A 15 4.18 -13.65 19.43
C LYS A 15 2.82 -14.35 19.52
N ALA A 16 1.89 -14.04 18.63
CA ALA A 16 0.53 -14.59 18.66
C ALA A 16 0.43 -16.01 18.11
N LYS A 17 1.37 -16.44 17.24
CA LYS A 17 1.32 -17.73 16.50
C LYS A 17 -0.03 -18.03 15.83
N LYS A 18 -0.85 -16.99 15.62
CA LYS A 18 -2.17 -17.01 14.99
C LYS A 18 -2.40 -15.67 14.30
N THR A 19 -2.93 -15.72 13.08
CA THR A 19 -3.07 -14.61 12.12
C THR A 19 -4.37 -13.83 12.25
N LYS A 20 -5.14 -14.04 13.32
CA LYS A 20 -6.54 -13.58 13.48
C LYS A 20 -6.78 -12.08 13.31
N SER A 21 -5.75 -11.23 13.35
CA SER A 21 -5.88 -9.77 13.18
C SER A 21 -5.37 -9.21 11.86
N ILE A 22 -4.68 -9.98 11.01
CA ILE A 22 -4.06 -9.45 9.78
C ILE A 22 -4.56 -10.19 8.56
N SER A 23 -5.20 -9.47 7.64
CA SER A 23 -5.69 -10.03 6.37
C SER A 23 -4.53 -10.30 5.42
N LEU A 24 -4.24 -11.59 5.15
CA LEU A 24 -3.25 -12.03 4.16
C LEU A 24 -3.46 -11.37 2.79
N LYS A 25 -4.72 -11.24 2.36
CA LYS A 25 -5.07 -10.59 1.08
C LYS A 25 -4.68 -9.11 1.05
N SER A 26 -4.89 -8.41 2.16
CA SER A 26 -4.50 -6.99 2.27
C SER A 26 -2.98 -6.83 2.17
N LEU A 27 -2.23 -7.72 2.82
CA LEU A 27 -0.77 -7.69 2.83
C LEU A 27 -0.17 -8.01 1.44
N ILE A 28 -0.76 -8.97 0.72
CA ILE A 28 -0.36 -9.29 -0.66
C ILE A 28 -0.59 -8.08 -1.57
N VAL A 29 -1.74 -7.41 -1.46
CA VAL A 29 -2.05 -6.21 -2.25
C VAL A 29 -1.10 -5.06 -1.92
N GLU A 30 -0.79 -4.87 -0.64
CA GLU A 30 0.12 -3.83 -0.20
C GLU A 30 1.57 -4.09 -0.66
N GLY A 31 2.07 -5.32 -0.50
CA GLY A 31 3.38 -5.74 -0.98
C GLY A 31 3.51 -5.61 -2.49
N PHE A 32 2.46 -5.97 -3.25
CA PHE A 32 2.41 -5.74 -4.69
C PHE A 32 2.54 -4.25 -5.02
N GLY A 33 1.80 -3.37 -4.33
CA GLY A 33 1.89 -1.92 -4.53
C GLY A 33 3.28 -1.36 -4.25
N HIS A 34 3.95 -1.81 -3.18
CA HIS A 34 5.32 -1.43 -2.87
C HIS A 34 6.33 -1.93 -3.92
N SER A 35 6.18 -3.17 -4.40
CA SER A 35 7.02 -3.69 -5.48
C SER A 35 6.84 -2.90 -6.78
N VAL A 36 5.61 -2.50 -7.13
CA VAL A 36 5.36 -1.61 -8.27
C VAL A 36 6.07 -0.27 -8.11
N MET A 37 5.95 0.38 -6.95
CA MET A 37 6.63 1.64 -6.68
C MET A 37 8.16 1.50 -6.77
N LEU A 38 8.74 0.48 -6.15
CA LEU A 38 10.18 0.22 -6.19
C LEU A 38 10.66 0.02 -7.63
N THR A 39 10.02 -0.89 -8.36
CA THR A 39 10.41 -1.27 -9.72
C THR A 39 10.21 -0.12 -10.71
N TYR A 40 9.13 0.64 -10.59
CA TYR A 40 8.86 1.80 -11.46
C TYR A 40 9.93 2.89 -11.31
N HIS A 41 10.27 3.27 -10.08
CA HIS A 41 11.27 4.31 -9.83
C HIS A 41 12.69 3.84 -10.18
N PHE A 42 13.01 2.57 -9.93
CA PHE A 42 14.28 1.97 -10.31
C PHE A 42 14.45 1.92 -11.84
N ALA A 43 13.44 1.43 -12.55
CA ALA A 43 13.47 1.28 -14.01
C ALA A 43 13.56 2.62 -14.77
N LEU A 44 13.05 3.70 -14.17
CA LEU A 44 13.11 5.06 -14.71
C LEU A 44 14.30 5.89 -14.20
N HIS A 45 15.25 5.29 -13.50
CA HIS A 45 16.46 5.96 -13.00
C HIS A 45 16.17 7.20 -12.12
N TYR A 46 15.13 7.13 -11.29
CA TYR A 46 14.85 8.20 -10.31
C TYR A 46 15.95 8.27 -9.24
N PRO A 47 16.18 9.42 -8.60
CA PRO A 47 17.12 9.54 -7.49
C PRO A 47 16.76 8.55 -6.38
N PHE A 48 17.77 7.86 -5.82
CA PHE A 48 17.58 6.83 -4.78
C PHE A 48 16.71 7.30 -3.60
N SER A 49 16.82 8.57 -3.21
CA SER A 49 16.00 9.18 -2.15
C SER A 49 14.49 9.07 -2.39
N SER A 50 14.06 8.94 -3.64
CA SER A 50 12.64 8.89 -4.03
C SER A 50 12.01 7.53 -3.74
N TYR A 51 12.81 6.45 -3.72
CA TYR A 51 12.30 5.08 -3.60
C TYR A 51 13.01 4.22 -2.55
N SER A 52 14.04 4.76 -1.88
CA SER A 52 14.83 4.07 -0.87
C SER A 52 13.97 3.42 0.22
N GLU A 53 12.86 4.07 0.60
CA GLU A 53 11.90 3.52 1.55
C GLU A 53 11.31 2.18 1.07
N TYR A 54 10.94 2.07 -0.20
CA TYR A 54 10.38 0.84 -0.79
C TYR A 54 11.42 -0.27 -0.89
N THR A 55 12.70 0.07 -1.03
CA THR A 55 13.80 -0.91 -0.99
C THR A 55 13.87 -1.65 0.35
N PHE A 56 13.46 -1.00 1.45
CA PHE A 56 13.39 -1.63 2.77
C PHE A 56 12.00 -2.24 3.06
N LEU A 57 10.92 -1.67 2.55
CA LEU A 57 9.55 -2.16 2.79
C LEU A 57 9.24 -3.46 2.03
N VAL A 58 9.66 -3.59 0.77
CA VAL A 58 9.36 -4.79 -0.04
C VAL A 58 9.90 -6.08 0.61
N PRO A 59 11.16 -6.15 1.07
CA PRO A 59 11.64 -7.32 1.81
C PRO A 59 10.84 -7.60 3.09
N GLN A 60 10.44 -6.57 3.83
CA GLN A 60 9.64 -6.73 5.05
C GLN A 60 8.26 -7.31 4.75
N ASP A 61 7.60 -6.86 3.69
CA ASP A 61 6.31 -7.40 3.25
C ASP A 61 6.41 -8.86 2.85
N LEU A 62 7.43 -9.22 2.08
CA LEU A 62 7.67 -10.59 1.65
C LEU A 62 7.92 -11.54 2.82
N ILE A 63 8.71 -11.10 3.82
CA ILE A 63 8.92 -11.86 5.06
C ILE A 63 7.59 -12.05 5.81
N LEU A 64 6.79 -11.00 5.94
CA LEU A 64 5.52 -11.02 6.67
C LEU A 64 4.49 -11.92 5.98
N ILE A 65 4.41 -11.88 4.64
CA ILE A 65 3.58 -12.79 3.83
C ILE A 65 4.01 -14.24 4.03
N THR A 66 5.33 -14.50 4.00
CA THR A 66 5.88 -15.86 4.17
C THR A 66 5.57 -16.40 5.57
N LEU A 67 5.72 -15.58 6.61
CA LEU A 67 5.40 -15.96 7.99
C LEU A 67 3.90 -16.27 8.15
N LEU A 68 3.00 -15.46 7.58
CA LEU A 68 1.56 -15.75 7.62
C LEU A 68 1.23 -17.06 6.90
N LEU A 69 1.77 -17.28 5.71
CA LEU A 69 1.55 -18.52 4.95
C LEU A 69 2.05 -19.76 5.70
N PHE A 70 3.15 -19.63 6.44
CA PHE A 70 3.70 -20.69 7.28
C PHE A 70 2.82 -20.97 8.51
N TYR A 71 2.38 -19.93 9.24
CA TYR A 71 1.54 -20.10 10.43
C TYR A 71 0.09 -20.50 10.15
N ASP A 72 -0.41 -20.22 8.94
CA ASP A 72 -1.76 -20.63 8.50
C ASP A 72 -1.80 -22.00 7.82
N ASP A 73 -0.68 -22.75 7.78
CA ASP A 73 -0.53 -24.04 7.07
C ASP A 73 -0.93 -23.97 5.57
N LEU A 74 -0.86 -22.77 4.98
CA LEU A 74 -1.17 -22.52 3.57
C LEU A 74 0.04 -22.74 2.65
N PHE A 75 1.19 -23.06 3.23
CA PHE A 75 2.44 -23.27 2.51
C PHE A 75 2.37 -24.56 1.68
N SER A 76 2.17 -24.41 0.37
CA SER A 76 2.08 -25.51 -0.59
C SER A 76 3.02 -25.28 -1.77
N LEU A 77 3.37 -26.35 -2.49
CA LEU A 77 4.18 -26.28 -3.72
C LEU A 77 3.61 -25.28 -4.75
N LYS A 78 2.28 -25.16 -4.83
CA LYS A 78 1.59 -24.18 -5.69
C LYS A 78 1.82 -22.73 -5.24
N VAL A 79 1.81 -22.47 -3.93
CA VAL A 79 2.07 -21.13 -3.39
C VAL A 79 3.53 -20.73 -3.62
N SER A 80 4.45 -21.68 -3.48
CA SER A 80 5.88 -21.47 -3.79
C SER A 80 6.11 -21.12 -5.26
N SER A 81 5.41 -21.78 -6.20
CA SER A 81 5.54 -21.44 -7.62
C SER A 81 4.99 -20.04 -7.95
N TYR A 82 3.86 -19.63 -7.34
CA TYR A 82 3.37 -18.25 -7.48
C TYR A 82 4.35 -17.21 -6.93
N TYR A 83 5.02 -17.52 -5.82
CA TYR A 83 6.03 -16.65 -5.22
C TYR A 83 7.26 -16.47 -6.13
N LEU A 84 7.74 -17.55 -6.74
CA LEU A 84 8.83 -17.48 -7.72
C LEU A 84 8.45 -16.71 -8.99
N LEU A 85 7.24 -16.92 -9.50
CA LEU A 85 6.72 -16.16 -10.64
C LEU A 85 6.63 -14.67 -10.34
N TYR A 86 6.17 -14.31 -9.14
CA TYR A 86 6.11 -12.92 -8.66
C TYR A 86 7.49 -12.26 -8.68
N LEU A 87 8.51 -12.92 -8.10
CA LEU A 87 9.87 -12.39 -8.06
C LEU A 87 10.46 -12.24 -9.47
N GLY A 88 10.24 -13.25 -10.33
CA GLY A 88 10.68 -13.21 -11.73
C GLY A 88 10.05 -12.06 -12.51
N PHE A 89 8.74 -11.83 -12.34
CA PHE A 89 8.03 -10.73 -13.00
C PHE A 89 8.58 -9.35 -12.63
N PHE A 90 8.75 -9.07 -11.35
CA PHE A 90 9.29 -7.78 -10.90
C PHE A 90 10.77 -7.60 -11.24
N TYR A 91 11.56 -8.68 -11.27
CA TYR A 91 12.95 -8.65 -11.77
C TYR A 91 13.00 -8.23 -13.24
N LEU A 92 12.20 -8.87 -14.10
CA LEU A 92 12.15 -8.56 -15.53
C LEU A 92 11.69 -7.12 -15.80
N LEU A 93 10.73 -6.62 -15.01
CA LEU A 93 10.30 -5.22 -15.07
C LEU A 93 11.40 -4.25 -14.63
N ALA A 94 12.15 -4.56 -13.57
CA ALA A 94 13.19 -3.67 -13.03
C ALA A 94 14.36 -3.45 -14.00
N PHE A 95 14.74 -4.49 -14.74
CA PHE A 95 15.84 -4.43 -15.70
C PHE A 95 15.38 -4.06 -17.12
N ASN A 96 14.19 -3.48 -17.27
CA ASN A 96 13.62 -3.06 -18.55
C ASN A 96 13.63 -4.17 -19.62
N LYS A 97 13.52 -5.45 -19.20
CA LYS A 97 13.42 -6.60 -20.11
C LYS A 97 12.01 -6.82 -20.64
N LEU A 98 11.03 -6.13 -20.05
CA LEU A 98 9.64 -6.09 -20.47
C LEU A 98 9.29 -4.73 -21.07
N PRO A 99 8.32 -4.66 -22.01
CA PRO A 99 7.94 -3.41 -22.65
C PRO A 99 7.45 -2.37 -21.64
N PHE A 100 7.80 -1.10 -21.88
CA PHE A 100 7.45 0.05 -21.03
C PHE A 100 5.95 0.19 -20.77
N VAL A 101 5.11 -0.32 -21.68
CA VAL A 101 3.65 -0.39 -21.52
C VAL A 101 3.27 -1.19 -20.27
N LEU A 102 3.91 -2.33 -20.01
CA LEU A 102 3.61 -3.14 -18.82
C LEU A 102 3.97 -2.38 -17.54
N LEU A 103 5.12 -1.69 -17.51
CA LEU A 103 5.54 -0.88 -16.38
C LEU A 103 4.51 0.24 -16.08
N LYS A 104 4.05 0.96 -17.11
CA LYS A 104 2.98 1.96 -17.00
C LYS A 104 1.65 1.36 -16.56
N MET A 105 1.24 0.22 -17.11
CA MET A 105 -0.01 -0.46 -16.74
C MET A 105 0.00 -0.90 -15.27
N THR A 106 1.12 -1.44 -14.79
CA THR A 106 1.23 -1.88 -13.39
C THR A 106 1.14 -0.68 -12.44
N MET A 107 1.76 0.45 -12.81
CA MET A 107 1.63 1.72 -12.07
C MET A 107 0.19 2.26 -12.12
N MET A 108 -0.43 2.27 -13.30
CA MET A 108 -1.81 2.72 -13.47
C MET A 108 -2.78 1.90 -12.63
N LEU A 109 -2.62 0.58 -12.55
CA LEU A 109 -3.44 -0.34 -11.77
C LEU A 109 -3.28 -0.18 -10.24
N SER A 110 -2.11 0.27 -9.77
CA SER A 110 -1.91 0.53 -8.32
C SER A 110 -2.85 1.63 -7.80
N THR A 111 -3.21 2.58 -8.65
CA THR A 111 -4.07 3.73 -8.31
C THR A 111 -5.53 3.36 -8.05
N PRO A 112 -6.27 2.68 -8.96
CA PRO A 112 -7.63 2.22 -8.69
C PRO A 112 -7.68 1.21 -7.55
N ILE A 113 -6.67 0.34 -7.40
CA ILE A 113 -6.57 -0.56 -6.24
C ILE A 113 -6.47 0.26 -4.94
N SER A 114 -5.67 1.32 -4.93
CA SER A 114 -5.59 2.26 -3.79
C SER A 114 -6.92 2.95 -3.51
N VAL A 115 -7.64 3.40 -4.55
CA VAL A 115 -8.96 4.03 -4.40
C VAL A 115 -9.99 3.05 -3.81
N ILE A 116 -10.05 1.83 -4.33
CA ILE A 116 -10.96 0.79 -3.83
C ILE A 116 -10.63 0.45 -2.37
N SER A 117 -9.34 0.34 -2.02
CA SER A 117 -8.91 0.12 -0.63
C SER A 117 -9.39 1.23 0.30
N LYS A 118 -9.30 2.50 -0.11
CA LYS A 118 -9.78 3.65 0.68
C LYS A 118 -11.30 3.62 0.85
N LEU A 119 -12.04 3.27 -0.20
CA LEU A 119 -13.50 3.13 -0.12
C LEU A 119 -13.93 2.03 0.85
N LEU A 120 -13.27 0.87 0.80
CA LEU A 120 -13.49 -0.22 1.75
C LEU A 120 -13.18 0.22 3.19
N GLN A 121 -12.13 1.02 3.40
CA GLN A 121 -11.79 1.54 4.71
C GLN A 121 -12.80 2.55 5.25
N ILE A 122 -13.32 3.44 4.41
CA ILE A 122 -14.42 4.35 4.77
C ILE A 122 -15.64 3.55 5.21
N HIS A 123 -16.01 2.53 4.42
CA HIS A 123 -17.15 1.68 4.73
C HIS A 123 -16.96 0.93 6.06
N ALA A 124 -15.78 0.36 6.29
CA ALA A 124 -15.45 -0.30 7.54
C ALA A 124 -15.53 0.68 8.73
N LEU A 125 -14.99 1.88 8.60
CA LEU A 125 -15.03 2.91 9.65
C LEU A 125 -16.46 3.35 9.99
N PHE A 126 -17.32 3.42 8.97
CA PHE A 126 -18.72 3.80 9.14
C PHE A 126 -19.51 2.74 9.93
N ILE A 127 -19.21 1.46 9.69
CA ILE A 127 -19.84 0.33 10.40
C ILE A 127 -19.29 0.21 11.83
N THR A 128 -17.95 0.16 11.99
CA THR A 128 -17.33 -0.09 13.28
C THR A 128 -17.40 1.12 14.22
N LYS A 129 -17.46 2.33 13.66
CA LYS A 129 -17.38 3.61 14.39
C LYS A 129 -16.16 3.72 15.31
N ASP A 130 -15.15 2.89 15.06
CA ASP A 130 -13.91 2.81 15.82
C ASP A 130 -12.74 3.07 14.89
N ALA A 131 -12.00 4.13 15.21
CA ALA A 131 -10.81 4.58 14.48
C ALA A 131 -9.50 4.27 15.24
N GLY A 132 -9.55 3.46 16.30
CA GLY A 132 -8.45 3.22 17.23
C GLY A 132 -7.17 2.69 16.57
N GLN A 133 -7.30 1.87 15.52
CA GLN A 133 -6.14 1.28 14.83
C GLN A 133 -5.59 2.13 13.67
N LEU A 134 -6.28 3.19 13.24
CA LEU A 134 -5.84 4.02 12.12
C LEU A 134 -5.02 5.22 12.58
N ASN A 135 -3.86 5.45 11.96
CA ASN A 135 -2.98 6.58 12.26
C ASN A 135 -3.37 7.82 11.43
N LEU A 136 -3.85 8.88 12.10
CA LEU A 136 -4.22 10.16 11.47
C LEU A 136 -3.08 10.76 10.64
N ALA A 137 -1.83 10.71 11.15
CA ALA A 137 -0.69 11.30 10.46
C ALA A 137 -0.43 10.63 9.10
N THR A 138 -0.61 9.30 9.03
CA THR A 138 -0.48 8.53 7.79
C THR A 138 -1.51 8.98 6.75
N TRP A 139 -2.77 9.18 7.15
CA TRP A 139 -3.83 9.61 6.22
C TRP A 139 -3.66 11.04 5.73
N CYS A 140 -3.18 11.95 6.59
CA CYS A 140 -2.81 13.30 6.17
C CYS A 140 -1.63 13.29 5.19
N LEU A 141 -0.58 12.52 5.46
CA LEU A 141 0.58 12.40 4.57
C LEU A 141 0.19 11.82 3.21
N LEU A 142 -0.67 10.79 3.18
CA LEU A 142 -1.21 10.22 1.94
C LEU A 142 -2.05 11.24 1.16
N GLY A 143 -2.84 12.07 1.85
CA GLY A 143 -3.59 13.19 1.27
C GLY A 143 -2.66 14.18 0.58
N THR A 144 -1.67 14.68 1.31
CA THR A 144 -0.68 15.63 0.79
C THR A 144 0.15 15.05 -0.36
N SER A 145 0.55 13.79 -0.28
CA SER A 145 1.32 13.12 -1.34
C SER A 145 0.49 12.93 -2.62
N SER A 146 -0.80 12.62 -2.47
CA SER A 146 -1.74 12.54 -3.61
C SER A 146 -2.00 13.91 -4.23
N LEU A 147 -2.02 14.98 -3.41
CA LEU A 147 -2.17 16.35 -3.88
C LEU A 147 -0.96 16.81 -4.69
N ALA A 148 0.25 16.50 -4.21
CA ALA A 148 1.48 16.77 -4.95
C ALA A 148 1.47 16.07 -6.32
N ARG A 149 0.99 14.81 -6.38
CA ARG A 149 0.88 14.05 -7.63
C ARG A 149 -0.21 14.56 -8.58
N LEU A 150 -1.32 15.07 -8.05
CA LEU A 150 -2.33 15.75 -8.85
C LEU A 150 -1.71 16.97 -9.55
N PHE A 151 -0.97 17.79 -8.79
CA PHE A 151 -0.33 18.99 -9.33
C PHE A 151 0.73 18.66 -10.38
N THR A 152 1.61 17.70 -10.12
CA THR A 152 2.65 17.33 -11.10
C THR A 152 2.07 16.68 -12.35
N THR A 153 0.99 15.90 -12.24
CA THR A 153 0.29 15.34 -13.41
C THR A 153 -0.32 16.44 -14.27
N LEU A 154 -0.93 17.44 -13.64
CA LEU A 154 -1.54 18.57 -14.33
C LEU A 154 -0.48 19.37 -15.11
N VAL A 155 0.72 19.54 -14.53
CA VAL A 155 1.81 20.32 -15.13
C VAL A 155 2.62 19.52 -16.17
N LEU A 156 2.90 18.23 -15.94
CA LEU A 156 3.86 17.47 -16.75
C LEU A 156 3.23 16.62 -17.85
N THR A 157 2.09 15.99 -17.58
CA THR A 157 1.50 14.99 -18.49
C THR A 157 0.15 15.41 -19.06
N GLY A 158 -0.66 16.14 -18.30
CA GLY A 158 -2.02 16.51 -18.71
C GLY A 158 -2.97 15.31 -18.89
N ASP A 159 -2.61 14.14 -18.35
CA ASP A 159 -3.41 12.92 -18.48
C ASP A 159 -4.65 13.02 -17.58
N PHE A 160 -5.80 13.23 -18.21
CA PHE A 160 -7.09 13.40 -17.55
C PHE A 160 -7.50 12.21 -16.67
N VAL A 161 -7.14 10.98 -17.07
CA VAL A 161 -7.50 9.77 -16.33
C VAL A 161 -6.72 9.70 -15.02
N VAL A 162 -5.41 9.97 -15.09
CA VAL A 162 -4.53 10.01 -13.92
C VAL A 162 -4.90 11.17 -13.00
N LEU A 163 -5.29 12.30 -13.58
CA LEU A 163 -5.73 13.49 -12.86
C LEU A 163 -6.97 13.23 -12.01
N ILE A 164 -8.02 12.63 -12.60
CA ILE A 164 -9.24 12.24 -11.88
C ILE A 164 -8.91 11.26 -10.75
N ASN A 165 -7.99 10.32 -11.00
CA ASN A 165 -7.61 9.31 -10.01
C ASN A 165 -6.93 9.93 -8.77
N PHE A 166 -5.97 10.85 -8.98
CA PHE A 166 -5.36 11.58 -7.87
C PHE A 166 -6.35 12.52 -7.19
N GLY A 167 -7.27 13.15 -7.93
CA GLY A 167 -8.32 14.00 -7.36
C GLY A 167 -9.21 13.23 -6.40
N CYS A 168 -9.74 12.10 -6.84
CA CYS A 168 -10.49 11.18 -5.99
C CYS A 168 -9.66 10.70 -4.80
N SER A 169 -8.40 10.32 -5.00
CA SER A 169 -7.51 9.88 -3.92
C SER A 169 -7.24 10.96 -2.87
N VAL A 170 -7.12 12.23 -3.25
CA VAL A 170 -6.96 13.36 -2.33
C VAL A 170 -8.19 13.47 -1.44
N ILE A 171 -9.38 13.52 -2.05
CA ILE A 171 -10.65 13.66 -1.33
C ILE A 171 -10.83 12.51 -0.33
N LEU A 172 -10.65 11.27 -0.79
CA LEU A 172 -10.82 10.08 0.04
C LEU A 172 -9.82 10.05 1.21
N ASN A 173 -8.56 10.42 0.98
CA ASN A 173 -7.55 10.44 2.04
C ASN A 173 -7.90 11.46 3.14
N PHE A 174 -8.32 12.68 2.76
CA PHE A 174 -8.73 13.69 3.73
C PHE A 174 -10.05 13.35 4.42
N LEU A 175 -10.98 12.70 3.73
CA LEU A 175 -12.22 12.21 4.32
C LEU A 175 -11.94 11.17 5.41
N ILE A 176 -11.06 10.20 5.14
CA ILE A 176 -10.66 9.20 6.15
C ILE A 176 -9.99 9.89 7.35
N ALA A 177 -9.09 10.85 7.11
CA ALA A 177 -8.46 11.63 8.18
C ALA A 177 -9.50 12.37 9.04
N ALA A 178 -10.48 13.02 8.41
CA ALA A 178 -11.58 13.69 9.10
C ALA A 178 -12.43 12.73 9.92
N MET A 179 -12.77 11.56 9.37
CA MET A 179 -13.52 10.54 10.09
C MET A 179 -12.74 10.00 11.30
N ILE A 180 -11.43 9.79 11.18
CA ILE A 180 -10.58 9.39 12.31
C ILE A 180 -10.65 10.41 13.45
N ILE A 181 -10.59 11.71 13.14
CA ILE A 181 -10.72 12.79 14.15
C ILE A 181 -12.11 12.75 14.80
N TYR A 182 -13.16 12.61 14.00
CA TYR A 182 -14.54 12.59 14.47
C TYR A 182 -14.80 11.43 15.43
N TYR A 183 -14.47 10.19 15.02
CA TYR A 183 -14.70 9.01 15.84
C TYR A 183 -13.81 8.98 17.09
N ARG A 184 -12.56 9.49 17.03
CA ARG A 184 -11.72 9.65 18.23
C ARG A 184 -12.27 10.66 19.22
N LYS A 185 -12.80 11.80 18.75
CA LYS A 185 -13.47 12.78 19.62
C LYS A 185 -14.75 12.21 20.23
N ALA A 186 -15.55 11.50 19.45
CA ALA A 186 -16.78 10.87 19.95
C ALA A 186 -16.50 9.78 21.00
N ALA A 187 -15.43 8.98 20.83
CA ALA A 187 -15.00 8.00 21.81
C ALA A 187 -14.51 8.65 23.11
N LYS A 188 -13.71 9.73 23.04
CA LYS A 188 -13.26 10.48 24.21
C LYS A 188 -14.38 11.17 24.99
N LYS A 189 -15.54 11.41 24.37
CA LYS A 189 -16.70 12.05 25.01
C LYS A 189 -17.61 11.06 25.74
N LYS A 190 -17.38 9.75 25.58
CA LYS A 190 -18.12 8.66 26.23
C LYS A 190 -17.38 8.04 27.43
N VAL A 191 -16.15 8.50 27.70
CA VAL A 191 -15.33 8.17 28.87
C VAL A 191 -15.38 9.35 29.82
#